data_AF-A0A7V9EBG7-F1
#
_entry.id   AF-A0A7V9EBG7-F1
#
_cell.length_a   1.000
_cell.length_b   1.000
_cell.length_c   1.000
_cell.angle_alpha   90.00
_cell.angle_beta   90.00
_cell.angle_gamma   90.00
#
_symmetry.space_group_name_H-M   'P 1'
#
loop_
_entity.id
_entity.type
_entity.pdbx_description
1 polymer ?
#
loop_
_entity_poly.entity_id
_entity_poly.type
_entity_poly.pdbx_seq_one_letter_code
_entity_poly.pdbx_strand_id
1 'polypeptide(L)'
;AVVSGALIGLLGGLVGLILGALRMPALLRYVGEEPSRAVGTNLAVGVCVGVAGVVGHLPEGVDWEVLAVGAAASVPGALLGARLTGRLTERQLLRAIGAALVVAAVGTLVQAAT
;
A
#
# COMPACT_ATOMS: atom_id res chain seq x y z
N ALA A 1 -1.09 16.46 6.73
CA ALA A 1 -1.39 15.69 5.50
C ALA A 1 -0.33 15.88 4.41
N VAL A 2 -0.10 17.10 3.90
CA VAL A 2 0.85 17.35 2.79
C VAL A 2 2.30 17.00 3.16
N VAL A 3 2.79 17.49 4.31
CA VAL A 3 4.17 17.23 4.75
C VAL A 3 4.43 15.74 4.99
N SER A 4 3.51 15.06 5.68
CA SER A 4 3.60 13.61 5.92
C SER A 4 3.53 12.81 4.61
N GLY A 5 2.67 13.21 3.66
CA GLY A 5 2.58 12.58 2.35
C GLY A 5 3.85 12.77 1.52
N ALA A 6 4.44 13.97 1.53
CA ALA A 6 5.70 14.27 0.86
C ALA A 6 6.87 13.48 1.43
N LEU A 7 6.97 13.39 2.76
CA LEU A 7 8.04 12.63 3.42
C LEU A 7 7.95 11.13 3.10
N ILE A 8 6.75 10.57 3.18
CA ILE A 8 6.50 9.16 2.83
C ILE A 8 6.77 8.94 1.35
N GLY A 9 6.34 9.84 0.45
CA GLY A 9 6.63 9.74 -0.98
C GLY A 9 8.13 9.73 -1.28
N LEU A 10 8.89 10.64 -0.67
CA LEU A 10 10.33 10.75 -0.85
C LEU A 10 11.05 9.49 -0.37
N LEU A 11 10.76 9.04 0.86
CA LEU A 11 11.34 7.82 1.42
C LEU A 11 10.99 6.60 0.56
N GLY A 12 9.80 6.57 -0.02
CA GLY A 12 9.33 5.44 -0.81
C GLY A 12 10.03 5.36 -2.15
N GLY A 13 10.21 6.52 -2.78
CA GLY A 13 11.02 6.63 -3.99
C GLY A 13 12.47 6.23 -3.74
N LEU A 14 13.08 6.68 -2.64
CA LEU A 14 14.48 6.37 -2.31
C LEU A 14 14.71 4.89 -1.98
N VAL A 15 13.78 4.27 -1.25
CA VAL A 15 13.87 2.85 -0.85
C VAL A 15 13.33 1.91 -1.94
N GLY A 16 12.64 2.44 -2.96
CA GLY A 16 11.91 1.63 -3.94
C GLY A 16 10.67 0.94 -3.36
N LEU A 17 10.17 1.40 -2.19
CA LEU A 17 9.03 0.81 -1.49
C LEU A 17 7.80 1.73 -1.59
N ILE A 18 6.64 1.17 -1.94
CA ILE A 18 5.38 1.92 -2.10
C ILE A 18 4.88 2.57 -0.78
N LEU A 19 5.45 2.19 0.38
CA LEU A 19 5.19 2.71 1.73
C LEU A 19 3.71 2.80 2.14
N GLY A 20 2.82 2.05 1.48
CA GLY A 20 1.40 2.01 1.80
C GLY A 20 1.12 1.59 3.26
N ALA A 21 2.00 0.76 3.83
CA ALA A 21 1.94 0.32 5.22
C ALA A 21 2.21 1.46 6.24
N LEU A 22 2.99 2.50 5.87
CA LEU A 22 3.20 3.68 6.71
C LEU A 22 2.17 4.78 6.44
N ARG A 23 1.71 4.91 5.20
CA ARG A 23 0.71 5.92 4.82
C ARG A 23 -0.64 5.66 5.49
N MET A 24 -1.07 4.40 5.56
CA MET A 24 -2.33 4.00 6.17
C MET A 24 -2.47 4.44 7.65
N PRO A 25 -1.57 4.07 8.59
CA PRO A 25 -1.66 4.54 9.97
C PRO A 25 -1.47 6.04 10.10
N ALA A 26 -0.71 6.68 9.19
CA ALA A 26 -0.56 8.13 9.21
C ALA A 26 -1.87 8.86 8.88
N LEU A 27 -2.64 8.38 7.91
CA LEU A 27 -3.97 8.92 7.59
C LEU A 27 -4.94 8.73 8.75
N LEU A 28 -4.96 7.55 9.36
CA LEU A 28 -5.86 7.25 10.48
C LEU A 28 -5.51 8.08 11.73
N ARG A 29 -4.23 8.18 12.09
CA ARG A 29 -3.81 8.75 13.38
C ARG A 29 -3.46 10.23 13.33
N TYR A 30 -2.81 10.69 12.25
CA TYR A 30 -2.36 12.09 12.15
C TYR A 30 -3.30 12.96 11.33
N VAL A 31 -4.07 12.39 10.40
CA VAL A 31 -5.07 13.14 9.62
C VAL A 31 -6.46 12.97 10.21
N GLY A 32 -6.73 11.86 10.91
CA GLY A 32 -8.05 11.60 11.52
C GLY A 32 -9.11 11.21 10.49
N GLU A 33 -8.69 10.65 9.35
CA GLU A 33 -9.60 10.18 8.31
C GLU A 33 -10.36 8.93 8.76
N GLU A 34 -11.62 8.82 8.31
CA GLU A 34 -12.40 7.60 8.50
C GLU A 34 -11.70 6.41 7.81
N PRO A 35 -11.73 5.19 8.39
CA PRO A 35 -11.02 4.03 7.86
C PRO A 35 -11.34 3.71 6.40
N SER A 36 -12.60 3.87 5.98
CA SER A 36 -13.00 3.66 4.59
C SER A 36 -12.33 4.66 3.63
N ARG A 37 -12.30 5.95 3.99
CA ARG A 37 -11.65 7.01 3.20
C ARG A 37 -10.13 6.87 3.20
N ALA A 38 -9.55 6.47 4.33
CA ALA A 38 -8.13 6.20 4.47
C ALA A 38 -7.67 5.05 3.54
N VAL A 39 -8.44 3.95 3.46
CA VAL A 39 -8.14 2.84 2.54
C VAL A 39 -8.16 3.33 1.10
N GLY A 40 -9.21 4.05 0.70
CA GLY A 40 -9.35 4.56 -0.66
C GLY A 40 -8.23 5.53 -1.05
N THR A 41 -7.90 6.47 -0.17
CA THR A 41 -6.82 7.44 -0.38
C THR A 41 -5.47 6.74 -0.49
N ASN A 42 -5.20 5.78 0.40
CA ASN A 42 -3.97 5.01 0.37
C ASN A 42 -3.79 4.24 -0.95
N LEU A 43 -4.88 3.64 -1.46
CA LEU A 43 -4.91 2.93 -2.73
C LEU A 43 -4.67 3.86 -3.92
N ALA A 44 -5.35 5.01 -3.97
CA ALA A 44 -5.21 5.99 -5.04
C ALA A 44 -3.75 6.47 -5.17
N VAL A 45 -3.12 6.83 -4.04
CA VAL A 45 -1.71 7.21 -4.04
C VAL A 45 -0.82 6.03 -4.42
N GLY A 46 -1.15 4.81 -4.00
CA GLY A 46 -0.44 3.59 -4.40
C GLY A 46 -0.42 3.38 -5.92
N VAL A 47 -1.55 3.60 -6.60
CA VAL A 47 -1.64 3.51 -8.07
C VAL A 47 -0.75 4.56 -8.72
N CYS A 48 -0.81 5.82 -8.28
CA CYS A 48 0.04 6.88 -8.82
C CYS A 48 1.54 6.57 -8.67
N VAL A 49 1.95 6.10 -7.48
CA VAL A 49 3.35 5.71 -7.21
C VAL A 49 3.75 4.49 -8.03
N GLY A 50 2.87 3.49 -8.19
CA GLY A 50 3.13 2.32 -9.01
C GLY A 50 3.35 2.67 -10.48
N VAL A 51 2.49 3.53 -11.05
CA VAL A 51 2.66 4.04 -12.42
C VAL A 51 3.97 4.81 -12.56
N ALA A 52 4.26 5.72 -11.61
CA ALA A 52 5.52 6.45 -11.61
C ALA A 52 6.73 5.51 -11.51
N GLY A 53 6.63 4.43 -10.74
CA GLY A 53 7.66 3.40 -10.62
C GLY A 53 7.92 2.68 -11.95
N VAL A 54 6.86 2.25 -12.65
CA VAL A 54 7.00 1.62 -13.98
C VAL A 54 7.60 2.60 -14.98
N VAL A 55 7.09 3.82 -15.05
CA VAL A 55 7.61 4.88 -15.94
C VAL A 55 9.07 5.21 -15.62
N GLY A 56 9.45 5.20 -14.34
CA GLY A 56 10.83 5.43 -13.91
C GLY A 56 11.80 4.34 -14.35
N HIS A 57 11.36 3.08 -14.42
CA HIS A 57 12.20 1.93 -14.80
C HIS A 57 12.15 1.58 -16.31
N LEU A 58 11.33 2.28 -17.11
CA LEU A 58 11.33 2.14 -18.57
C LEU A 58 12.73 2.24 -19.22
N PRO A 59 13.61 3.17 -18.81
CA PRO A 59 14.96 3.30 -19.37
C PRO A 59 15.91 2.14 -19.01
N GLU A 60 15.70 1.49 -17.87
CA GLU A 60 16.55 0.42 -17.34
C GLU A 60 16.09 -0.98 -17.81
N GLY A 61 14.88 -1.06 -18.37
CA GLY A 61 14.25 -2.29 -18.83
C GLY A 61 13.29 -2.84 -17.78
N VAL A 62 12.01 -2.94 -18.14
CA VAL A 62 10.97 -3.52 -17.29
C VAL A 62 10.81 -5.00 -17.63
N ASP A 63 10.89 -5.85 -16.61
CA ASP A 63 10.48 -7.25 -16.72
C ASP A 63 8.96 -7.35 -16.77
N TRP A 64 8.44 -7.45 -17.99
CA TRP A 64 7.00 -7.52 -18.25
C TRP A 64 6.37 -8.82 -17.74
N GLU A 65 7.14 -9.90 -17.58
CA GLU A 65 6.64 -11.16 -17.05
C GLU A 65 6.37 -11.04 -15.55
N VAL A 66 7.33 -10.50 -14.80
CA VAL A 66 7.16 -10.22 -13.36
C VAL A 66 6.02 -9.24 -13.13
N LEU A 67 5.92 -8.19 -13.95
CA LEU A 67 4.82 -7.23 -13.88
C LEU A 67 3.47 -7.89 -14.15
N ALA A 68 3.36 -8.73 -15.18
CA ALA A 68 2.12 -9.40 -15.55
C ALA A 68 1.67 -10.42 -14.49
N VAL A 69 2.59 -11.24 -13.96
CA VAL A 69 2.30 -12.21 -12.90
C VAL A 69 1.90 -11.48 -11.62
N GLY A 70 2.62 -10.42 -11.26
CA GLY A 70 2.28 -9.58 -10.11
C GLY A 70 0.91 -8.94 -10.25
N ALA A 71 0.59 -8.38 -11.42
CA ALA A 71 -0.73 -7.81 -11.71
C ALA A 71 -1.83 -8.88 -11.66
N ALA A 72 -1.61 -10.04 -12.28
CA ALA A 72 -2.58 -11.14 -12.31
C ALA A 72 -2.90 -11.68 -10.90
N ALA A 73 -1.93 -11.68 -9.98
CA ALA A 73 -2.15 -12.07 -8.59
C ALA A 73 -2.81 -10.94 -7.76
N SER A 74 -2.33 -9.70 -7.92
CA SER A 74 -2.73 -8.57 -7.08
C SER A 74 -4.11 -7.98 -7.44
N VAL A 75 -4.47 -7.93 -8.73
CA VAL A 75 -5.76 -7.40 -9.20
C VAL A 75 -6.97 -8.16 -8.62
N PRO A 76 -7.08 -9.50 -8.72
CA PRO A 76 -8.21 -10.23 -8.14
C PRO A 76 -8.22 -10.12 -6.61
N GLY A 77 -7.05 -10.14 -5.96
CA GLY A 77 -6.94 -9.92 -4.52
C GLY A 77 -7.46 -8.55 -4.09
N ALA A 78 -7.08 -7.49 -4.81
CA ALA A 78 -7.55 -6.13 -4.55
C ALA A 78 -9.06 -6.00 -4.80
N LEU A 79 -9.60 -6.62 -5.85
CA LEU A 79 -11.02 -6.58 -6.17
C LEU A 79 -11.87 -7.29 -5.10
N LEU A 80 -11.42 -8.46 -4.63
CA LEU A 80 -12.05 -9.19 -3.52
C LEU A 80 -11.96 -8.39 -2.21
N GLY A 81 -10.79 -7.83 -1.90
CA GLY A 81 -10.58 -6.99 -0.73
C GLY A 81 -11.47 -5.75 -0.71
N ALA A 82 -11.63 -5.07 -1.87
CA ALA A 82 -12.50 -3.91 -2.00
C ALA A 82 -13.98 -4.26 -1.72
N ARG A 83 -14.46 -5.41 -2.24
CA ARG A 83 -15.83 -5.88 -1.97
C ARG A 83 -16.05 -6.25 -0.52
N LEU A 84 -15.07 -6.84 0.14
CA LEU A 84 -15.15 -7.18 1.57
C LEU A 84 -15.13 -5.94 2.45
N THR A 85 -14.33 -4.93 2.09
CA THR A 85 -14.21 -3.66 2.83
C THR A 85 -15.56 -2.96 2.98
N GLY A 86 -16.39 -2.92 1.93
CA GLY A 86 -17.73 -2.32 1.97
C GLY A 86 -18.75 -3.07 2.84
N ARG A 87 -18.43 -4.28 3.31
CA ARG A 87 -19.33 -5.11 4.15
C ARG A 87 -18.91 -5.16 5.62
N LEU A 88 -17.74 -4.61 5.96
CA LEU A 88 -17.19 -4.64 7.31
C LEU A 88 -17.60 -3.39 8.08
N THR A 89 -17.87 -3.55 9.38
CA THR A 89 -18.00 -2.40 10.29
C THR A 89 -16.64 -1.72 10.47
N GLU A 90 -16.66 -0.44 10.85
CA GLU A 90 -15.45 0.35 11.03
C GLU A 90 -14.42 -0.30 11.98
N ARG A 91 -14.89 -0.88 13.10
CA ARG A 91 -14.03 -1.63 14.03
C ARG A 91 -13.42 -2.89 13.41
N GLN A 92 -14.19 -3.61 12.60
CA GLN A 92 -13.69 -4.80 11.90
C GLN A 92 -12.65 -4.42 10.85
N LEU A 93 -12.89 -3.33 10.10
CA LEU A 93 -11.98 -2.82 9.11
C LEU A 93 -10.65 -2.37 9.75
N LEU A 94 -10.71 -1.62 10.85
CA LEU A 94 -9.52 -1.23 11.62
C LEU A 94 -8.73 -2.44 12.14
N ARG A 95 -9.41 -3.47 12.65
CA ARG A 95 -8.75 -4.72 13.08
C ARG A 95 -8.11 -5.45 11.91
N ALA A 96 -8.78 -5.53 10.75
CA ALA A 96 -8.24 -6.17 9.56
C ALA A 96 -7.00 -5.44 9.03
N ILE A 97 -7.04 -4.10 8.95
CA ILE A 97 -5.88 -3.27 8.61
C ILE A 97 -4.73 -3.52 9.59
N GLY A 98 -5.01 -3.49 10.89
CA GLY A 98 -4.01 -3.74 11.93
C GLY A 98 -3.37 -5.13 11.80
N ALA A 99 -4.19 -6.16 11.60
CA ALA A 99 -3.69 -7.53 11.39
C ALA A 99 -2.81 -7.64 10.14
N ALA A 100 -3.23 -7.04 9.03
CA ALA A 100 -2.44 -7.03 7.80
C ALA A 100 -1.08 -6.32 7.99
N LEU A 101 -1.05 -5.20 8.71
CA LEU A 101 0.19 -4.49 9.04
C LEU A 101 1.12 -5.33 9.92
N VAL A 102 0.58 -6.04 10.92
CA VAL A 102 1.36 -6.96 11.77
C VAL A 102 1.95 -8.10 10.94
N VAL A 103 1.16 -8.71 10.06
CA VAL A 103 1.64 -9.78 9.17
C VAL A 103 2.78 -9.28 8.28
N ALA A 104 2.65 -8.10 7.66
CA ALA A 104 3.71 -7.50 6.87
C ALA A 104 4.97 -7.20 7.69
N ALA A 105 4.80 -6.69 8.92
CA ALA A 105 5.92 -6.42 9.83
C ALA A 105 6.65 -7.70 10.24
N VAL A 106 5.92 -8.75 10.60
CA VAL A 106 6.53 -10.06 10.93
C VAL A 106 7.23 -10.65 9.72
N GLY A 107 6.61 -10.63 8.54
CA GLY A 107 7.22 -11.16 7.32
C GLY A 107 8.52 -10.45 6.93
N THR A 108 8.59 -9.13 7.10
CA THR A 108 9.82 -8.36 6.86
C THR A 108 10.88 -8.61 7.93
N LEU A 109 10.49 -8.77 9.21
CA LEU A 109 11.42 -9.16 10.28
C LEU A 109 12.01 -10.55 10.05
N VAL A 110 11.21 -11.51 9.59
CA VAL A 110 11.69 -12.86 9.26
C VAL A 110 12.70 -12.80 8.11
N GLN A 111 12.39 -12.07 7.03
CA GLN A 111 13.34 -11.88 5.93
C GLN A 111 14.63 -11.18 6.35
N ALA A 112 14.57 -10.26 7.32
CA ALA A 112 15.77 -9.59 7.84
C ALA A 112 16.64 -10.50 8.74
N ALA A 113 16.08 -11.59 9.27
CA ALA A 113 16.77 -12.54 10.14
C ALA A 113 17.39 -13.73 9.37
N THR A 114 17.00 -13.94 8.12
CA THR A 114 17.51 -14.98 7.20
C THR A 114 18.54 -14.42 6.24
#